data_AF-A0A955SBD1-F1
#
_entry.id   AF-A0A955SBD1-F1
#
_cell.length_a   1.000
_cell.length_b   1.000
_cell.length_c   1.000
_cell.angle_alpha   90.00
_cell.angle_beta   90.00
_cell.angle_gamma   90.00
#
_symmetry.space_group_name_H-M   'P 1'
#
loop_
_entity.id
_entity.type
_entity.pdbx_description
1 polymer ?
#
loop_
_entity_poly.entity_id
_entity_poly.type
_entity_poly.pdbx_seq_one_letter_code
_entity_poly.pdbx_strand_id
1 'polypeptide(L)'
;MKIYPMSRRHFLKGATAAAIAVPQILPSRALGAGETVPPSERITVAHIGVGGRGTSVQKEFMALDDVQSVAVCDPFQNRRDEAAARIDAYYAEKWGVGTYKGVEPYNYFEEVLDRDDIDAVVVATPDH
;
A
#
# COMPACT_ATOMS: atom_id res chain seq x y z
N MET A 1 -7.71 8.53 47.74
CA MET A 1 -7.88 8.91 46.32
C MET A 1 -8.80 7.89 45.67
N LYS A 2 -10.06 8.23 45.36
CA LYS A 2 -11.03 7.30 44.75
C LYS A 2 -10.89 7.37 43.23
N ILE A 3 -10.51 6.25 42.61
CA ILE A 3 -10.43 6.12 41.15
C ILE A 3 -11.83 5.70 40.68
N TYR A 4 -12.53 6.57 39.96
CA TYR A 4 -13.81 6.21 39.35
C TYR A 4 -13.54 5.40 38.06
N PRO A 5 -14.07 4.17 37.93
CA PRO A 5 -13.88 3.39 36.71
C PRO A 5 -14.63 4.08 35.56
N MET A 6 -13.90 4.55 34.55
CA MET A 6 -14.51 5.08 33.34
C MET A 6 -15.26 3.97 32.62
N SER A 7 -16.59 4.10 32.52
CA SER A 7 -17.37 3.15 31.73
C SER A 7 -17.09 3.34 30.23
N ARG A 8 -17.01 2.23 29.48
CA ARG A 8 -16.83 2.22 28.01
C ARG A 8 -17.79 3.18 27.30
N ARG A 9 -19.03 3.30 27.79
CA ARG A 9 -20.06 4.19 27.25
C ARG A 9 -19.72 5.67 27.46
N HIS A 10 -19.17 6.05 28.62
CA HIS A 10 -18.72 7.42 28.87
C HIS A 10 -17.50 7.78 28.01
N PHE A 11 -16.56 6.84 27.87
CA PHE A 11 -15.40 7.02 27.01
C PHE A 11 -15.81 7.19 25.54
N LEU A 12 -16.66 6.30 25.02
CA LEU A 12 -17.15 6.38 23.64
C LEU A 12 -17.92 7.68 23.39
N LYS A 13 -18.80 8.11 24.31
CA LYS A 13 -19.52 9.39 24.19
C LYS A 13 -18.57 10.59 24.14
N GLY A 14 -17.56 10.62 25.00
CA GLY A 14 -16.53 11.66 25.00
C GLY A 14 -15.68 11.65 23.72
N ALA A 15 -15.29 10.47 23.25
CA ALA A 15 -14.49 10.30 22.04
C ALA A 15 -15.28 10.68 20.77
N THR A 16 -16.56 10.32 20.66
CA THR A 16 -17.41 10.75 19.53
C THR A 16 -17.63 12.25 19.51
N ALA A 17 -17.80 12.90 20.67
CA ALA A 17 -17.96 14.35 20.74
C ALA A 17 -16.68 15.09 20.32
N ALA A 18 -15.50 14.56 20.67
CA ALA A 18 -14.22 15.10 20.25
C ALA A 18 -13.95 14.86 18.74
N ALA A 19 -14.35 13.71 18.19
CA ALA A 19 -14.13 13.37 16.78
C ALA A 19 -14.94 14.24 15.82
N ILE A 20 -16.15 14.65 16.20
CA ILE A 20 -17.00 15.54 15.38
C ILE A 20 -16.48 16.98 15.37
N ALA A 21 -15.73 17.39 16.41
CA ALA A 21 -15.21 18.75 16.54
C ALA A 21 -13.93 19.01 15.72
N VAL A 22 -13.31 17.97 15.15
CA VAL A 22 -12.09 18.10 14.33
C VAL A 22 -12.44 18.01 12.84
N PRO A 23 -12.04 18.98 12.01
CA PRO A 23 -12.23 18.91 10.56
C PRO A 23 -11.62 17.62 9.99
N GLN A 24 -12.46 16.77 9.39
CA GLN A 24 -12.01 15.56 8.72
C GLN A 24 -11.56 15.92 7.30
N ILE A 25 -10.29 16.34 7.14
CA ILE A 25 -9.71 16.54 5.82
C ILE A 25 -9.28 15.17 5.28
N LEU A 26 -10.24 14.45 4.69
CA LEU A 26 -10.00 13.20 3.98
C LEU A 26 -9.94 13.48 2.47
N PRO A 27 -8.91 12.99 1.75
CA PRO A 27 -8.86 13.13 0.31
C PRO A 27 -9.98 12.30 -0.34
N SER A 28 -10.65 12.84 -1.36
CA SER A 28 -11.80 12.22 -2.05
C SER A 28 -11.54 10.77 -2.49
N ARG A 29 -10.30 10.49 -2.93
CA ARG A 29 -9.82 9.15 -3.31
C ARG A 29 -9.88 8.10 -2.20
N ALA A 30 -9.77 8.51 -0.93
CA ALA A 30 -9.87 7.59 0.20
C ALA A 30 -11.31 7.09 0.40
N LEU A 31 -12.29 7.86 -0.08
CA LEU A 31 -13.71 7.53 -0.04
C LEU A 31 -14.21 6.89 -1.34
N GLY A 32 -13.32 6.66 -2.32
CA GLY A 32 -13.72 6.19 -3.64
C GLY A 32 -14.62 7.17 -4.40
N ALA A 33 -14.59 8.47 -4.07
CA ALA A 33 -15.43 9.46 -4.73
C ALA A 33 -14.89 9.78 -6.13
N GLY A 34 -15.72 9.63 -7.17
CA GLY A 34 -15.37 9.80 -8.58
C GLY A 34 -15.22 8.46 -9.31
N GLU A 35 -14.29 8.38 -10.28
CA GLU A 35 -13.94 7.15 -11.02
C GLU A 35 -12.76 6.37 -10.38
N THR A 36 -12.34 6.74 -9.16
CA THR A 36 -11.20 6.11 -8.50
C THR A 36 -11.64 4.96 -7.59
N VAL A 37 -11.10 3.76 -7.81
CA VAL A 37 -11.31 2.61 -6.91
C VAL A 37 -10.74 2.95 -5.52
N PRO A 38 -11.55 2.84 -4.44
CA PRO A 38 -11.08 3.10 -3.08
C PRO A 38 -9.99 2.10 -2.67
N PRO A 39 -9.04 2.47 -1.78
CA PRO A 39 -7.96 1.59 -1.38
C PRO A 39 -8.39 0.22 -0.82
N SER A 40 -9.55 0.16 -0.14
CA SER A 40 -10.09 -1.08 0.42
C SER A 40 -10.65 -2.07 -0.60
N GLU A 41 -10.83 -1.64 -1.85
CA GLU A 41 -11.33 -2.47 -2.95
C GLU A 41 -10.23 -2.83 -3.96
N ARG A 42 -8.98 -2.39 -3.72
CA ARG A 42 -7.84 -2.73 -4.57
C ARG A 42 -7.19 -4.02 -4.10
N ILE A 43 -6.81 -4.86 -5.05
CA ILE A 43 -5.98 -6.04 -4.79
C ILE A 43 -4.54 -5.57 -4.57
N THR A 44 -3.96 -5.85 -3.42
CA THR A 44 -2.55 -5.57 -3.14
C THR A 44 -1.67 -6.66 -3.71
N VAL A 45 -0.63 -6.27 -4.44
CA VAL A 45 0.27 -7.22 -5.10
C VAL A 45 1.73 -6.96 -4.75
N ALA A 46 2.50 -8.05 -4.69
CA ALA A 46 3.94 -8.01 -4.65
C ALA A 46 4.57 -8.65 -5.88
N HIS A 47 5.73 -8.12 -6.28
CA HIS A 47 6.48 -8.61 -7.44
C HIS A 47 7.75 -9.32 -6.97
N ILE A 48 7.83 -10.63 -7.16
CA ILE A 48 8.99 -11.46 -6.83
C ILE A 48 9.77 -11.73 -8.12
N GLY A 49 10.99 -11.17 -8.19
CA GLY A 49 11.80 -11.11 -9.40
C GLY A 49 11.43 -9.89 -10.25
N VAL A 50 12.25 -8.83 -10.18
CA VAL A 50 12.02 -7.56 -10.91
C VAL A 50 13.12 -7.25 -11.93
N GLY A 51 13.72 -8.30 -12.48
CA GLY A 51 14.63 -8.25 -13.63
C GLY A 51 13.93 -7.88 -14.94
N GLY A 52 14.48 -8.32 -16.09
CA GLY A 52 13.98 -7.91 -17.41
C GLY A 52 12.49 -8.14 -17.63
N ARG A 53 12.01 -9.39 -17.55
CA ARG A 53 10.58 -9.70 -17.70
C ARG A 53 9.74 -9.19 -16.53
N GLY A 54 10.24 -9.35 -15.31
CA GLY A 54 9.56 -8.88 -14.09
C GLY A 54 9.24 -7.38 -14.13
N THR A 55 10.18 -6.56 -14.62
CA THR A 55 9.96 -5.11 -14.81
C THR A 55 8.84 -4.81 -15.82
N SER A 56 8.73 -5.56 -16.92
CA SER A 56 7.65 -5.34 -17.89
C SER A 56 6.29 -5.68 -17.29
N VAL A 57 6.17 -6.83 -16.64
CA VAL A 57 4.93 -7.27 -15.98
C VAL A 57 4.56 -6.31 -14.84
N GLN A 58 5.53 -5.89 -14.03
CA GLN A 58 5.33 -4.89 -12.99
C GLN A 58 4.67 -3.61 -13.53
N LYS A 59 5.12 -3.10 -14.68
CA LYS A 59 4.53 -1.91 -15.31
C LYS A 59 3.10 -2.13 -15.80
N GLU A 60 2.79 -3.33 -16.30
CA GLU A 60 1.42 -3.70 -16.70
C GLU A 60 0.48 -3.67 -15.48
N PHE A 61 0.92 -4.20 -14.34
CA PHE A 61 0.14 -4.19 -13.09
C PHE A 61 -0.07 -2.79 -12.51
N MET A 62 0.91 -1.89 -12.62
CA MET A 62 0.76 -0.49 -12.17
C MET A 62 -0.34 0.26 -12.94
N ALA A 63 -0.61 -0.14 -14.19
CA ALA A 63 -1.62 0.49 -15.04
C ALA A 63 -3.06 0.08 -14.69
N LEU A 64 -3.25 -0.98 -13.90
CA LEU A 64 -4.56 -1.42 -13.43
C LEU A 64 -5.02 -0.51 -12.27
N ASP A 65 -6.28 -0.05 -12.30
CA ASP A 65 -6.81 0.90 -11.31
C ASP A 65 -7.34 0.22 -10.04
N ASP A 66 -7.70 -1.06 -10.14
CA ASP A 66 -8.15 -1.95 -9.07
C ASP A 66 -7.02 -2.78 -8.46
N VAL A 67 -5.76 -2.49 -8.82
CA VAL A 67 -4.57 -3.17 -8.29
C VAL A 67 -3.58 -2.16 -7.73
N GLN A 68 -2.93 -2.52 -6.63
CA GLN A 68 -1.89 -1.71 -6.02
C GLN A 68 -0.63 -2.52 -5.73
N SER A 69 0.50 -2.12 -6.31
CA SER A 69 1.80 -2.73 -6.00
C SER A 69 2.34 -2.16 -4.69
N VAL A 70 2.61 -3.03 -3.71
CA VAL A 70 3.00 -2.64 -2.33
C VAL A 70 4.36 -3.20 -1.89
N ALA A 71 4.89 -4.18 -2.62
CA ALA A 71 6.21 -4.75 -2.34
C ALA A 71 6.91 -5.23 -3.61
N VAL A 72 8.24 -5.25 -3.56
CA VAL A 72 9.08 -5.86 -4.60
C VAL A 72 10.16 -6.70 -3.94
N CYS A 73 10.53 -7.82 -4.54
CA CYS A 73 11.57 -8.71 -4.03
C CYS A 73 12.55 -9.08 -5.15
N ASP A 74 13.85 -8.90 -4.91
CA ASP A 74 14.91 -9.36 -5.80
C ASP A 74 16.24 -9.46 -5.02
N PRO A 75 17.06 -10.51 -5.20
CA PRO A 75 18.37 -10.61 -4.55
C PRO A 75 19.33 -9.51 -5.01
N PHE A 76 19.16 -8.96 -6.21
CA PHE A 76 19.97 -7.86 -6.71
C PHE A 76 19.44 -6.52 -6.16
N GLN A 77 20.18 -5.91 -5.25
CA GLN A 77 19.77 -4.67 -4.56
C GLN A 77 19.39 -3.54 -5.51
N ASN A 78 20.23 -3.29 -6.51
CA ASN A 78 19.95 -2.26 -7.51
C ASN A 78 18.60 -2.48 -8.21
N ARG A 79 18.23 -3.73 -8.52
CA ARG A 79 16.96 -4.03 -9.20
C ARG A 79 15.76 -3.75 -8.31
N ARG A 80 15.76 -4.26 -7.06
CA ARG A 80 14.63 -4.04 -6.13
C ARG A 80 14.49 -2.58 -5.73
N ASP A 81 15.59 -1.86 -5.53
CA ASP A 81 15.56 -0.45 -5.13
C ASP A 81 15.07 0.43 -6.29
N GLU A 82 15.55 0.20 -7.52
CA GLU A 82 15.05 0.88 -8.73
C GLU A 82 13.57 0.56 -9.00
N ALA A 83 13.15 -0.69 -8.78
CA ALA A 83 11.76 -1.10 -8.96
C ALA A 83 10.82 -0.43 -7.95
N ALA A 84 11.22 -0.36 -6.67
CA ALA A 84 10.45 0.34 -5.63
C ALA A 84 10.34 1.83 -5.94
N ALA A 85 11.47 2.48 -6.29
CA ALA A 85 11.48 3.89 -6.66
C ALA A 85 10.60 4.19 -7.89
N ARG A 86 10.59 3.30 -8.88
CA ARG A 86 9.75 3.42 -10.08
C ARG A 86 8.26 3.37 -9.74
N ILE A 87 7.84 2.42 -8.91
CA ILE A 87 6.44 2.34 -8.49
C ILE A 87 6.07 3.58 -7.67
N ASP A 88 6.93 3.97 -6.73
CA ASP A 88 6.67 5.11 -5.87
C ASP A 88 6.50 6.40 -6.70
N ALA A 89 7.37 6.63 -7.69
CA ALA A 89 7.28 7.75 -8.61
C ALA A 89 6.01 7.70 -9.48
N TYR A 90 5.65 6.51 -9.99
CA TYR A 90 4.44 6.33 -10.78
C TYR A 90 3.17 6.69 -9.98
N TYR A 91 3.06 6.25 -8.72
CA TYR A 91 1.90 6.59 -7.89
C TYR A 91 1.90 8.04 -7.41
N ALA A 92 3.08 8.64 -7.21
CA ALA A 92 3.19 10.08 -6.96
C ALA A 92 2.58 10.89 -8.12
N GLU A 93 2.95 10.54 -9.36
CA GLU A 93 2.41 11.16 -10.58
C GLU A 93 0.92 10.86 -10.77
N LYS A 94 0.52 9.57 -10.74
CA LYS A 94 -0.86 9.11 -10.95
C LYS A 94 -1.85 9.79 -10.01
N TRP A 95 -1.43 10.08 -8.78
CA TRP A 95 -2.30 10.70 -7.76
C TRP A 95 -2.01 12.18 -7.50
N GLY A 96 -1.11 12.79 -8.28
CA GLY A 96 -0.76 14.21 -8.17
C GLY A 96 -0.27 14.59 -6.77
N VAL A 97 0.52 13.73 -6.13
CA VAL A 97 1.11 13.99 -4.80
C VAL A 97 2.61 14.23 -4.96
N GLY A 98 3.16 15.18 -4.19
CA GLY A 98 4.58 15.55 -4.33
C GLY A 98 5.55 14.43 -3.96
N THR A 99 5.20 13.59 -2.99
CA THR A 99 5.99 12.42 -2.62
C THR A 99 5.05 11.29 -2.25
N TYR A 100 5.36 10.10 -2.75
CA TYR A 100 4.68 8.87 -2.38
C TYR A 100 5.73 7.85 -1.91
N LYS A 101 5.39 7.12 -0.85
CA LYS A 101 6.18 6.04 -0.29
C LYS A 101 5.22 4.94 0.13
N GLY A 102 5.02 3.96 -0.73
CA GLY A 102 4.11 2.85 -0.49
C GLY A 102 4.68 1.49 -0.87
N VAL A 103 5.86 1.45 -1.46
CA VAL A 103 6.52 0.20 -1.83
C VAL A 103 7.75 -0.07 -0.97
N GLU A 104 7.77 -1.28 -0.42
CA GLU A 104 8.89 -1.80 0.36
C GLU A 104 9.70 -2.83 -0.45
N PRO A 105 11.03 -2.65 -0.56
CA PRO A 105 11.90 -3.61 -1.22
C PRO A 105 12.41 -4.68 -0.26
N TYR A 106 12.35 -5.95 -0.69
CA TYR A 106 12.80 -7.11 0.08
C TYR A 106 13.91 -7.86 -0.65
N ASN A 107 14.82 -8.45 0.12
CA ASN A 107 15.86 -9.33 -0.42
C ASN A 107 15.42 -10.80 -0.46
N TYR A 108 14.58 -11.20 0.51
CA TYR A 108 14.07 -12.56 0.66
C TYR A 108 12.56 -12.58 0.44
N PHE A 109 12.06 -13.56 -0.31
CA PHE A 109 10.64 -13.60 -0.69
C PHE A 109 9.77 -14.06 0.49
N GLU A 110 10.35 -14.77 1.45
CA GLU A 110 9.70 -15.21 2.68
C GLU A 110 9.17 -14.00 3.47
N GLU A 111 9.95 -12.90 3.53
CA GLU A 111 9.52 -11.66 4.17
C GLU A 111 8.31 -11.01 3.47
N VAL A 112 8.16 -11.24 2.15
CA VAL A 112 6.97 -10.82 1.40
C VAL A 112 5.79 -11.72 1.70
N LEU A 113 6.01 -13.04 1.83
CA LEU A 113 4.95 -14.00 2.15
C LEU A 113 4.45 -13.88 3.60
N ASP A 114 5.27 -13.36 4.50
CA ASP A 114 4.91 -13.10 5.89
C ASP A 114 4.03 -11.84 6.07
N ARG A 115 3.74 -11.10 4.99
CA ARG A 115 2.88 -9.91 5.03
C ARG A 115 1.41 -10.27 4.88
N ASP A 116 0.65 -10.00 5.93
CA ASP A 116 -0.81 -10.18 5.95
C ASP A 116 -1.58 -9.18 5.06
N ASP A 117 -0.92 -8.12 4.59
CA ASP A 117 -1.53 -7.06 3.78
C ASP A 117 -1.39 -7.27 2.26
N ILE A 118 -0.81 -8.40 1.83
CA ILE A 118 -0.63 -8.75 0.41
C ILE A 118 -1.65 -9.80 -0.01
N ASP A 119 -2.51 -9.47 -0.97
CA ASP A 119 -3.52 -10.38 -1.49
C ASP A 119 -2.96 -11.39 -2.50
N ALA A 120 -1.96 -10.99 -3.30
CA ALA A 120 -1.38 -11.83 -4.34
C ALA A 120 0.11 -11.54 -4.63
N VAL A 121 0.80 -12.54 -5.19
CA VAL A 121 2.19 -12.40 -5.66
C VAL A 121 2.30 -12.69 -7.15
N VAL A 122 3.12 -11.89 -7.83
CA VAL A 122 3.56 -12.13 -9.21
C VAL A 122 4.98 -12.66 -9.17
N VAL A 123 5.18 -13.90 -9.60
CA VAL A 123 6.49 -14.56 -9.64
C VAL A 123 7.03 -14.51 -11.05
N ALA A 124 8.10 -13.74 -11.26
CA ALA A 124 8.79 -13.56 -12.53
C ALA A 124 10.30 -13.87 -12.41
N THR A 125 10.63 -14.82 -11.53
CA THR A 125 11.98 -15.41 -11.40
C THR A 125 12.30 -16.30 -12.61
N PRO A 126 13.57 -16.69 -12.77
CA PRO A 126 13.93 -17.81 -13.64
C PRO A 126 13.18 -19.10 -13.28
N ASP A 127 13.29 -20.07 -14.16
CA ASP A 127 12.70 -21.41 -14.06
C ASP A 127 13.31 -22.31 -12.97
N HIS A 128 14.52 -21.98 -12.50
CA HIS A 128 15.30 -22.72 -11.52
C HIS A 128 15.32 -22.07 -10.14
#